data_AF-A0A958J9T7-F1
#
_entry.id   AF-A0A958J9T7-F1
#
_cell.length_a   1.000
_cell.length_b   1.000
_cell.length_c   1.000
_cell.angle_alpha   90.00
_cell.angle_beta   90.00
_cell.angle_gamma   90.00
#
_symmetry.space_group_name_H-M   'P 1'
#
loop_
_entity.id
_entity.type
_entity.pdbx_description
1 polymer ?
#
loop_
_entity_poly.entity_id
_entity_poly.type
_entity_poly.pdbx_seq_one_letter_code
_entity_poly.pdbx_strand_id
1 'polypeptide(L)'
;HGKQLEEAVYTGSLVQLSRRGGVIRAGEIIEPLTTLKIIIPALETAVSGDLFAKVLASPAATDRSFPVHFTAVPPEVQAFIDTQLSGDKDS
;
A
#
# COMPACT_ATOMS: atom_id res chain seq x y z
N HIS A 1 14.33 18.09 -23.97
CA HIS A 1 14.54 18.02 -22.51
C HIS A 1 13.54 17.03 -21.93
N GLY A 2 13.96 15.78 -21.72
CA GLY A 2 13.13 14.79 -21.04
C GLY A 2 13.37 14.91 -19.54
N LYS A 3 12.38 15.37 -18.78
CA LYS A 3 12.41 15.33 -17.32
C LYS A 3 12.18 13.86 -16.94
N GLN A 4 13.26 13.11 -16.73
CA GLN A 4 13.21 11.81 -16.08
C GLN A 4 12.68 12.08 -14.68
N LEU A 5 11.39 11.83 -14.47
CA LEU A 5 10.81 11.74 -13.14
C LEU A 5 11.44 10.47 -12.57
N GLU A 6 12.43 10.63 -11.70
CA GLU A 6 12.95 9.52 -10.91
C GLU A 6 11.79 9.03 -10.03
N GLU A 7 11.06 8.02 -10.53
CA GLU A 7 10.06 7.31 -9.75
C GLU A 7 10.82 6.53 -8.68
N ALA A 8 10.83 7.05 -7.45
CA ALA A 8 11.44 6.38 -6.33
C ALA A 8 10.65 5.10 -6.03
N VAL A 9 11.30 3.94 -6.21
CA VAL A 9 10.72 2.64 -5.92
C VAL A 9 11.09 2.27 -4.49
N TYR A 10 10.07 2.06 -3.66
CA TYR A 10 10.23 1.68 -2.27
C TYR A 10 9.74 0.26 -2.05
N THR A 11 10.57 -0.55 -1.39
CA THR A 11 10.13 -1.85 -0.88
C THR A 11 9.59 -1.67 0.53
N GLY A 12 8.38 -2.18 0.78
CA GLY A 12 7.73 -2.15 2.07
C GLY A 12 6.76 -3.31 2.22
N SER A 13 6.25 -3.48 3.43
CA SER A 13 5.28 -4.52 3.76
C SER A 13 4.01 -3.89 4.32
N LEU A 14 2.86 -4.40 3.87
CA LEU A 14 1.58 -4.01 4.43
C LEU A 14 1.39 -4.73 5.77
N VAL A 15 1.47 -4.00 6.88
CA VAL A 15 1.37 -4.56 8.24
C VAL A 15 -0.05 -4.56 8.78
N GLN A 16 -0.92 -3.69 8.23
CA GLN A 16 -2.35 -3.71 8.48
C GLN A 16 -3.10 -3.45 7.18
N LEU A 17 -4.16 -4.22 6.94
CA LEU A 17 -5.02 -4.09 5.77
C LEU A 17 -6.44 -3.76 6.21
N SER A 18 -7.15 -2.97 5.41
CA SER A 18 -8.55 -2.63 5.57
C SER A 18 -9.19 -2.36 4.21
N ARG A 19 -10.53 -2.39 4.13
CA ARG A 19 -11.25 -2.19 2.85
C ARG A 19 -10.94 -0.85 2.15
N ARG A 20 -10.53 0.17 2.91
CA ARG A 20 -10.30 1.54 2.44
C ARG A 20 -8.84 2.00 2.58
N GLY A 21 -7.93 1.14 3.01
CA GLY A 21 -6.56 1.55 3.30
C GLY A 21 -5.78 0.53 4.08
N GLY A 22 -4.71 0.97 4.71
CA GLY A 22 -3.87 0.13 5.53
C GLY A 22 -2.71 0.88 6.15
N VAL A 23 -1.80 0.14 6.75
CA VAL A 23 -0.53 0.67 7.27
C VAL A 23 0.59 -0.04 6.55
N ILE A 24 1.48 0.74 5.94
CA ILE A 24 2.67 0.23 5.24
C ILE A 24 3.88 0.55 6.09
N ARG A 25 4.72 -0.47 6.31
CA ARG A 25 6.05 -0.32 6.88
C ARG A 25 7.08 -0.33 5.76
N ALA A 26 7.87 0.73 5.64
CA ALA A 26 8.91 0.83 4.61
C ALA A 26 10.29 1.10 5.24
N GLY A 27 11.34 0.94 4.43
CA GLY A 27 12.70 1.30 4.83
C GLY A 27 12.91 2.81 4.98
N GLU A 28 12.07 3.61 4.32
CA GLU A 28 12.19 5.07 4.20
C GLU A 28 10.98 5.79 4.79
N ILE A 29 11.18 7.05 5.20
CA ILE A 29 10.12 7.94 5.67
C ILE A 29 9.49 8.59 4.44
N ILE A 30 8.19 8.32 4.23
CA ILE A 30 7.42 8.95 3.16
C ILE A 30 6.62 10.12 3.73
N GLU A 31 6.66 11.25 3.01
CA GLU A 31 5.95 12.46 3.41
C GLU A 31 4.42 12.27 3.38
N PRO A 32 3.68 12.92 4.30
CA PRO A 32 2.22 12.90 4.27
C PRO A 32 1.67 13.52 3.00
N LEU A 33 0.47 13.12 2.60
CA LEU A 33 -0.23 13.54 1.39
C LEU A 33 0.45 13.13 0.07
N THR A 34 1.51 12.33 0.13
CA THR A 34 2.12 11.70 -1.04
C THR A 34 1.21 10.63 -1.61
N THR A 35 1.02 10.64 -2.93
CA THR A 35 0.34 9.58 -3.65
C THR A 35 1.35 8.51 -4.04
N LEU A 36 1.09 7.27 -3.64
CA LEU A 36 1.89 6.10 -3.91
C LEU A 36 1.15 5.19 -4.90
N LYS A 37 1.89 4.67 -5.88
CA LYS A 37 1.47 3.51 -6.66
C LYS A 37 2.05 2.27 -5.97
N ILE A 38 1.19 1.44 -5.42
CA ILE A 38 1.59 0.19 -4.77
C ILE A 38 1.46 -0.92 -5.81
N ILE A 39 2.56 -1.61 -6.07
CA ILE A 39 2.60 -2.74 -6.98
C ILE A 39 2.56 -4.00 -6.15
N ILE A 40 1.54 -4.85 -6.38
CA ILE A 40 1.41 -6.16 -5.76
C ILE A 40 1.99 -7.19 -6.73
N PRO A 41 3.19 -7.74 -6.45
CA PRO A 41 3.76 -8.78 -7.29
C PRO A 41 2.95 -10.08 -7.15
N ALA A 42 2.65 -10.72 -8.29
CA ALA A 42 1.97 -12.02 -8.34
C ALA A 42 2.73 -13.15 -7.62
N LEU A 43 4.02 -12.96 -7.32
CA LEU A 43 4.82 -13.95 -6.62
C LEU A 43 4.44 -14.05 -5.13
N GLU A 44 3.93 -12.97 -4.55
CA GLU A 44 3.62 -12.88 -3.11
C GLU A 44 2.13 -13.01 -2.83
N THR A 45 1.27 -12.90 -3.85
CA THR A 45 -0.18 -13.06 -3.69
C THR A 45 -0.81 -13.74 -4.91
N ALA A 46 -2.01 -14.31 -4.74
CA ALA A 46 -2.76 -14.90 -5.84
C ALA A 46 -3.28 -13.87 -6.88
N VAL A 47 -3.00 -12.58 -6.69
CA VAL A 47 -3.35 -11.48 -7.61
C VAL A 47 -2.10 -10.67 -7.97
N SER A 48 -1.99 -10.29 -9.24
CA SER A 48 -1.05 -9.24 -9.67
C SER A 48 -1.84 -7.99 -9.95
N GLY A 49 -1.43 -6.86 -9.40
CA GLY A 49 -2.08 -5.61 -9.73
C GLY A 49 -1.35 -4.41 -9.16
N ASP A 50 -1.76 -3.23 -9.59
CA ASP A 50 -1.37 -1.98 -8.96
C ASP A 50 -2.59 -1.27 -8.37
N LEU A 51 -2.39 -0.63 -7.23
CA LEU A 51 -3.38 0.21 -6.60
C LEU A 51 -2.76 1.55 -6.20
N PHE A 52 -3.59 2.58 -6.14
CA PHE A 52 -3.16 3.90 -5.72
C PHE A 52 -3.60 4.15 -4.29
N ALA A 53 -2.67 4.67 -3.51
CA ALA A 53 -2.91 5.04 -2.13
C ALA A 53 -2.31 6.40 -1.82
N LYS A 54 -2.91 7.11 -0.87
CA LYS A 54 -2.42 8.39 -0.38
C LYS A 54 -1.97 8.25 1.07
N VAL A 55 -0.76 8.72 1.37
CA VAL A 55 -0.25 8.78 2.75
C VAL A 55 -1.08 9.79 3.53
N LEU A 56 -1.63 9.38 4.67
CA LEU A 56 -2.50 10.24 5.48
C LEU A 56 -1.73 11.05 6.52
N ALA A 57 -0.76 10.42 7.17
CA ALA A 57 0.01 11.01 8.25
C ALA A 57 1.48 10.60 8.14
N SER A 58 2.37 11.44 8.65
CA SER A 58 3.79 11.14 8.76
C SER A 58 3.98 9.94 9.70
N PRO A 59 4.92 9.02 9.39
CA PRO A 59 5.30 7.96 10.30
C PRO A 59 5.74 8.55 11.65
N ALA A 60 5.43 7.85 12.75
CA ALA A 60 6.00 8.23 14.04
C ALA A 60 7.53 8.10 13.94
N ALA A 61 8.30 9.03 14.53
CA ALA A 61 9.75 9.07 14.35
C ALA A 61 10.48 7.75 14.69
N THR A 62 9.86 6.89 15.50
CA THR A 62 10.38 5.57 15.91
C THR A 62 9.90 4.43 15.01
N ASP A 63 8.80 4.59 14.29
CA ASP A 63 8.16 3.54 13.51
C ASP A 63 8.01 3.99 12.06
N ARG A 64 8.76 3.37 11.14
CA ARG A 64 8.74 3.65 9.69
C ARG A 64 7.47 3.14 9.01
N SER A 65 6.37 3.18 9.75
CA SER A 65 5.04 2.77 9.31
C SER A 65 4.18 4.00 9.15
N PHE A 66 3.47 4.07 8.03
CA PHE A 66 2.59 5.19 7.75
C PHE A 66 1.22 4.69 7.29
N PRO A 67 0.13 5.33 7.75
CA PRO A 67 -1.21 5.00 7.31
C PRO A 67 -1.42 5.52 5.88
N VAL A 68 -2.03 4.67 5.05
CA VAL A 68 -2.41 5.00 3.68
C VAL A 68 -3.91 4.80 3.48
N HIS A 69 -4.49 5.65 2.64
CA HIS A 69 -5.86 5.53 2.17
C HIS A 69 -5.87 5.13 0.71
N PHE A 70 -6.60 4.07 0.36
CA PHE A 70 -6.71 3.64 -1.03
C PHE A 70 -7.60 4.60 -1.80
N THR A 71 -7.05 5.22 -2.83
CA THR A 71 -7.75 6.19 -3.69
C THR A 71 -8.25 5.55 -4.98
N ALA A 72 -7.58 4.49 -5.45
CA ALA A 72 -8.05 3.66 -6.55
C ALA A 72 -7.57 2.22 -6.36
N VAL A 73 -8.52 1.29 -6.36
CA VAL A 73 -8.25 -0.15 -6.23
C VAL A 73 -8.94 -0.87 -7.40
N PRO A 74 -8.21 -1.63 -8.21
CA PRO A 74 -8.83 -2.42 -9.26
C PRO A 74 -9.71 -3.53 -8.64
N PRO A 75 -10.78 -3.95 -9.34
CA PRO A 75 -11.78 -4.87 -8.80
C PRO A 75 -11.19 -6.22 -8.35
N GLU A 76 -10.19 -6.72 -9.08
CA GLU A 76 -9.47 -7.95 -8.73
C GLU A 76 -8.72 -7.84 -7.39
N VAL A 77 -8.04 -6.71 -7.14
CA VAL A 77 -7.35 -6.43 -5.89
C VAL A 77 -8.35 -6.19 -4.76
N GLN A 78 -9.48 -5.52 -5.05
CA GLN A 78 -10.54 -5.29 -4.07
C GLN A 78 -11.16 -6.62 -3.58
N ALA A 79 -11.41 -7.57 -4.49
CA ALA A 79 -11.90 -8.90 -4.16
C ALA A 79 -10.89 -9.70 -3.32
N PHE A 80 -9.60 -9.59 -3.65
CA PHE A 80 -8.53 -10.18 -2.86
C PHE A 80 -8.50 -9.60 -1.44
N ILE A 81 -8.52 -8.27 -1.30
CA ILE A 81 -8.57 -7.59 0.01
C ILE A 81 -9.76 -8.07 0.83
N ASP A 82 -10.94 -8.17 0.23
CA ASP A 82 -12.15 -8.64 0.90
C ASP A 82 -12.03 -10.10 1.38
N THR A 83 -11.40 -10.95 0.58
CA THR A 83 -11.12 -12.34 0.92
C THR A 83 -10.16 -12.44 2.10
N GLN A 84 -9.07 -11.66 2.10
CA GLN A 84 -8.10 -11.62 3.21
C GLN A 84 -8.73 -11.12 4.51
N LEU A 85 -9.61 -10.12 4.44
CA LEU A 85 -10.31 -9.59 5.62
C LEU A 85 -11.41 -10.52 6.14
N SER A 86 -11.97 -11.37 5.28
CA SER A 86 -12.97 -12.37 5.67
C SER A 86 -12.32 -13.61 6.29
N GLY A 87 -11.11 -13.97 5.85
CA GLY A 87 -10.36 -15.12 6.37
C GLY A 87 -9.78 -14.96 7.79
N ASP A 88 -9.71 -13.74 8.32
CA ASP A 88 -9.25 -13.46 9.70
C ASP A 88 -10.32 -13.78 10.76
N LYS A 89 -11.56 -14.06 10.36
CA LYS A 89 -12.67 -14.32 11.30
C LYS A 89 -12.80 -15.76 11.80
N ASP A 90 -11.97 -16.68 11.31
CA ASP A 90 -12.03 -18.09 11.67
C ASP A 90 -10.61 -18.63 12.00
N SER A 91 -10.05 -18.25 13.16
CA SER A 91 -8.95 -18.96 13.83
C SER A 91 -8.99 -18.76 15.34
#